data_AF-A0A452XR19-F1
#
_entry.id   AF-A0A452XR19-F1
#
_cell.length_a   1.000
_cell.length_b   1.000
_cell.length_c   1.000
_cell.angle_alpha   90.00
_cell.angle_beta   90.00
_cell.angle_gamma   90.00
#
_symmetry.space_group_name_H-M   'P 1'
#
loop_
_entity.id
_entity.type
_entity.pdbx_description
1 polymer ?
#
loop_
_entity_poly.entity_id
_entity_poly.type
_entity_poly.pdbx_seq_one_letter_code
_entity_poly.pdbx_strand_id
1 'polypeptide(L)'
;HEYYSLDATYRGWLRCEMENSSVPPEMLSAEEKDQAVAAATQTLELAFLLLEREERPWLNAVETSPFESSELVFLELHATAILCLPSGECMTPDATSCTALTSALYSTISEEDVLHRQLKVEVKVSSKDPCCIEVALRCLATEGDGFGLHEANDGGLLAAIMAAGFKGELNRFQPGVSMEISRLDAWYSDCHGSVESTAAYIIRGLCRRCCLPETILRSMQASISLSEAGDSLDRCDKLIELVASSDSGMMHLFSQQQLQEFLIFERECFICKMELEEEQRPADG
;
A
#
# COMPACT_ATOMS: atom_id res chain seq x y z
N HIS A 1 -6.43 -10.80 -8.64
CA HIS A 1 -6.47 -12.17 -8.11
C HIS A 1 -5.19 -12.52 -7.35
N GLU A 2 -4.02 -12.27 -7.93
CA GLU A 2 -2.71 -12.59 -7.31
C GLU A 2 -2.53 -11.96 -5.92
N TYR A 3 -2.66 -10.64 -5.80
CA TYR A 3 -2.55 -9.95 -4.51
C TYR A 3 -3.55 -10.47 -3.46
N TYR A 4 -4.81 -10.69 -3.83
CA TYR A 4 -5.82 -11.20 -2.89
C TYR A 4 -5.51 -12.62 -2.40
N SER A 5 -4.89 -13.44 -3.25
CA SER A 5 -4.42 -14.77 -2.83
C SER A 5 -3.31 -14.65 -1.79
N LEU A 6 -2.37 -13.73 -1.99
CA LEU A 6 -1.29 -13.45 -1.05
C LEU A 6 -1.82 -12.86 0.27
N ASP A 7 -2.72 -11.88 0.19
CA ASP A 7 -3.37 -11.27 1.36
C ASP A 7 -4.13 -12.32 2.19
N ALA A 8 -4.77 -13.29 1.53
CA ALA A 8 -5.44 -14.39 2.20
C ALA A 8 -4.45 -15.30 2.97
N THR A 9 -3.29 -15.62 2.38
CA THR A 9 -2.26 -16.40 3.09
C THR A 9 -1.67 -15.64 4.27
N TYR A 10 -1.43 -14.34 4.11
CA TYR A 10 -0.97 -13.48 5.19
C TYR A 10 -1.96 -13.43 6.36
N ARG A 11 -3.25 -13.21 6.09
CA ARG A 11 -4.30 -13.23 7.13
C ARG A 11 -4.41 -14.61 7.79
N GLY A 12 -4.16 -15.68 7.05
CA GLY A 12 -4.09 -17.04 7.58
C GLY A 12 -2.95 -17.20 8.58
N TRP A 13 -1.74 -16.79 8.19
CA TRP A 13 -0.57 -16.79 9.07
C TRP A 13 -0.77 -15.92 10.31
N LEU A 14 -1.21 -14.66 10.14
CA LEU A 14 -1.44 -13.74 11.26
C LEU A 14 -2.45 -14.31 12.27
N ARG A 15 -3.48 -15.03 11.80
CA ARG A 15 -4.42 -15.71 12.70
C ARG A 15 -3.72 -16.79 13.54
N CYS A 16 -2.85 -17.60 12.92
CA CYS A 16 -2.06 -18.60 13.63
C CYS A 16 -1.15 -17.94 14.68
N GLU A 17 -0.46 -16.84 14.34
CA GLU A 17 0.36 -16.09 15.30
C GLU A 17 -0.47 -15.56 16.48
N MET A 18 -1.64 -15.00 16.21
CA MET A 18 -2.54 -14.49 17.26
C MET A 18 -3.03 -15.61 18.17
N GLU A 19 -3.46 -16.75 17.61
CA GLU A 19 -3.89 -17.92 18.39
C GLU A 19 -2.74 -18.44 19.26
N ASN A 20 -1.53 -18.57 18.68
CA ASN A 20 -0.34 -19.01 19.39
C ASN A 20 0.06 -18.05 20.52
N SER A 21 0.03 -16.74 20.27
CA SER A 21 0.36 -15.72 21.27
C SER A 21 -0.58 -15.71 22.48
N SER A 22 -1.78 -16.27 22.34
CA SER A 22 -2.75 -16.40 23.43
C SER A 22 -2.46 -17.57 24.38
N VAL A 23 -1.50 -18.43 24.03
CA VAL A 23 -1.09 -19.61 24.78
C VAL A 23 0.35 -19.41 25.30
N PRO A 24 0.67 -19.74 26.56
CA PRO A 24 2.04 -19.67 27.06
C PRO A 24 3.00 -20.52 26.19
N PRO A 25 4.23 -20.05 25.89
CA PRO A 25 5.15 -20.76 25.00
C PRO A 25 5.48 -22.20 25.42
N GLU A 26 5.43 -22.49 26.73
CA GLU A 26 5.68 -23.84 27.27
C GLU A 26 4.51 -24.81 27.07
N MET A 27 3.32 -24.27 26.81
CA MET A 27 2.09 -25.03 26.57
C MET A 27 1.79 -25.20 25.08
N LEU A 28 2.54 -24.54 24.21
CA LEU A 28 2.38 -24.59 22.77
C LEU A 28 2.91 -25.92 22.22
N SER A 29 2.04 -26.66 21.53
CA SER A 29 2.38 -27.95 20.95
C SER A 29 3.33 -27.80 19.75
N ALA A 30 4.03 -28.87 19.41
CA ALA A 30 4.87 -28.90 18.22
C ALA A 30 4.04 -28.69 16.94
N GLU A 31 2.81 -29.21 16.88
CA GLU A 31 1.91 -29.06 15.73
C GLU A 31 1.52 -27.59 15.51
N GLU A 32 1.23 -26.84 16.59
CA GLU A 32 0.91 -25.41 16.52
C GLU A 32 2.10 -24.56 16.05
N LYS A 33 3.33 -24.94 16.46
CA LYS A 33 4.57 -24.29 15.99
C LYS A 33 4.81 -24.58 14.51
N ASP A 34 4.74 -25.85 14.11
CA ASP A 34 4.96 -26.28 12.73
C ASP A 34 3.92 -25.66 11.79
N GLN A 35 2.67 -25.50 12.24
CA GLN A 35 1.62 -24.84 11.48
C GLN A 35 1.93 -23.36 11.23
N ALA A 36 2.38 -22.63 12.26
CA ALA A 36 2.77 -21.22 12.11
C ALA A 36 3.95 -21.05 11.14
N VAL A 37 4.99 -21.88 11.30
CA VAL A 37 6.16 -21.91 10.40
C VAL A 37 5.75 -22.21 8.95
N ALA A 38 4.89 -23.20 8.74
CA ALA A 38 4.41 -23.54 7.40
C ALA A 38 3.61 -22.39 6.77
N ALA A 39 2.73 -21.73 7.55
CA ALA A 39 1.93 -20.61 7.06
C ALA A 39 2.78 -19.37 6.73
N ALA A 40 3.78 -19.05 7.57
CA ALA A 40 4.73 -17.97 7.32
C ALA A 40 5.57 -18.25 6.05
N THR A 41 6.08 -19.48 5.92
CA THR A 41 6.87 -19.91 4.76
C THR A 41 6.05 -19.80 3.48
N GLN A 42 4.82 -20.30 3.46
CA GLN A 42 3.94 -20.21 2.31
C GLN A 42 3.63 -18.75 1.92
N THR A 43 3.41 -17.89 2.92
CA THR A 43 3.16 -16.45 2.71
C THR A 43 4.35 -15.80 2.03
N LEU A 44 5.57 -16.07 2.50
CA LEU A 44 6.80 -15.54 1.92
C LEU A 44 7.02 -16.05 0.50
N GLU A 45 6.86 -17.35 0.25
CA GLU A 45 7.02 -17.91 -1.10
C GLU A 45 6.11 -17.20 -2.12
N LEU A 46 4.84 -16.97 -1.77
CA LEU A 46 3.90 -16.24 -2.63
C LEU A 46 4.26 -14.75 -2.76
N ALA A 47 4.77 -14.13 -1.69
CA ALA A 47 5.19 -12.73 -1.75
C ALA A 47 6.37 -12.56 -2.71
N PHE A 48 7.41 -13.38 -2.60
CA PHE A 48 8.57 -13.32 -3.49
C PHE A 48 8.20 -13.63 -4.95
N LEU A 49 7.27 -14.56 -5.20
CA LEU A 49 6.74 -14.81 -6.56
C LEU A 49 6.04 -13.59 -7.18
N LEU A 50 5.52 -12.67 -6.36
CA LEU A 50 4.91 -11.43 -6.81
C LEU A 50 5.96 -10.31 -6.97
N LEU A 51 6.92 -10.23 -6.04
CA LEU A 51 7.93 -9.17 -5.96
C LEU A 51 9.10 -9.34 -6.93
N GLU A 52 9.64 -10.55 -7.11
CA GLU A 52 10.84 -10.84 -7.93
C GLU A 52 10.54 -10.99 -9.44
N ARG A 53 9.43 -10.43 -9.93
CA ARG A 53 9.05 -10.53 -11.34
C ARG A 53 9.85 -9.54 -12.19
N GLU A 54 10.95 -10.00 -12.78
CA GLU A 54 11.81 -9.16 -13.63
C GLU A 54 11.15 -8.74 -14.95
N GLU A 55 10.58 -9.68 -15.71
CA GLU A 55 10.07 -9.38 -17.06
C GLU A 55 8.75 -8.59 -17.06
N ARG A 56 7.89 -8.84 -16.07
CA ARG A 56 6.56 -8.24 -15.93
C ARG A 56 6.25 -7.93 -14.47
N PRO A 57 6.86 -6.88 -13.91
CA PRO A 57 6.59 -6.50 -12.54
C PRO A 57 5.09 -6.24 -12.32
N TRP A 58 4.58 -6.58 -11.14
CA TRP A 58 3.14 -6.58 -10.89
C TRP A 58 2.49 -5.21 -11.13
N LEU A 59 1.49 -5.18 -12.02
CA LEU A 59 0.81 -3.97 -12.50
C LEU A 59 1.73 -2.87 -13.05
N ASN A 60 2.97 -3.20 -13.38
CA ASN A 60 3.84 -2.32 -14.16
C ASN A 60 3.44 -2.43 -15.63
N ALA A 61 3.19 -1.30 -16.28
CA ALA A 61 2.88 -1.29 -17.68
C ALA A 61 3.37 0.00 -18.32
N VAL A 62 4.17 -0.17 -19.36
CA VAL A 62 4.54 0.93 -20.25
C VAL A 62 3.36 1.20 -21.19
N GLU A 63 2.49 2.12 -20.79
CA GLU A 63 1.48 2.69 -21.67
C GLU A 63 2.02 4.00 -22.26
N THR A 64 1.65 4.32 -23.49
CA THR A 64 1.87 5.66 -24.03
C THR A 64 0.56 6.41 -23.91
N SER A 65 0.61 7.64 -23.37
CA SER A 65 -0.56 8.52 -23.37
C SER A 65 -1.20 8.56 -24.76
N PRO A 66 -2.53 8.43 -24.86
CA PRO A 66 -3.22 8.58 -26.14
C PRO A 66 -3.29 10.06 -26.59
N PHE A 67 -2.85 10.99 -25.74
CA PHE A 67 -2.94 12.45 -25.96
C PHE A 67 -1.59 13.06 -26.31
N GLU A 68 -1.63 14.11 -27.13
CA GLU A 68 -0.44 14.90 -27.48
C GLU A 68 -0.09 15.90 -26.36
N SER A 69 1.21 16.17 -26.18
CA SER A 69 1.74 17.02 -25.09
C SER A 69 1.18 18.46 -25.05
N SER A 70 0.56 18.94 -26.13
CA SER A 70 0.00 20.30 -26.22
C SER A 70 -1.46 20.41 -25.79
N GLU A 71 -2.15 19.29 -25.56
CA GLU A 71 -3.57 19.28 -25.18
C GLU A 71 -3.74 19.54 -23.67
N LEU A 72 -4.72 20.40 -23.32
CA LEU A 72 -5.10 20.63 -21.93
C LEU A 72 -6.01 19.50 -21.46
N VAL A 73 -5.41 18.48 -20.86
CA VAL A 73 -6.11 17.28 -20.36
C VAL A 73 -6.21 17.31 -18.84
N PHE A 74 -7.37 16.93 -18.31
CA PHE A 74 -7.59 16.71 -16.89
C PHE A 74 -7.62 15.22 -16.57
N LEU A 75 -7.23 14.88 -15.36
CA LEU A 75 -7.34 13.56 -14.77
C LEU A 75 -8.47 13.58 -13.77
N GLU A 76 -9.26 12.52 -13.74
CA GLU A 76 -10.30 12.31 -12.76
C GLU A 76 -10.20 10.94 -12.14
N LEU A 77 -10.33 10.87 -10.82
CA LEU A 77 -10.36 9.65 -10.02
C LEU A 77 -11.58 9.69 -9.11
N HIS A 78 -12.46 8.70 -9.28
CA HIS A 78 -13.70 8.59 -8.53
C HIS A 78 -13.71 7.30 -7.74
N ALA A 79 -14.10 7.39 -6.47
CA ALA A 79 -14.16 6.27 -5.55
C ALA A 79 -15.46 6.26 -4.77
N THR A 80 -15.96 5.06 -4.49
CA THR A 80 -16.96 4.82 -3.45
C THR A 80 -16.30 4.00 -2.34
N ALA A 81 -16.40 4.48 -1.11
CA ALA A 81 -15.71 3.89 0.02
C ALA A 81 -16.55 3.88 1.30
N ILE A 82 -16.21 2.98 2.21
CA ILE A 82 -16.62 2.99 3.61
C ILE A 82 -15.46 3.54 4.42
N LEU A 83 -15.74 4.39 5.41
CA LEU A 83 -14.73 4.81 6.37
C LEU A 83 -14.61 3.76 7.47
N CYS A 84 -13.39 3.29 7.72
CA CYS A 84 -13.13 2.25 8.70
C CYS A 84 -12.23 2.79 9.81
N LEU A 85 -12.70 2.70 11.05
CA LEU A 85 -11.89 3.01 12.23
C LEU A 85 -10.71 2.02 12.34
N PRO A 86 -9.65 2.36 13.11
CA PRO A 86 -8.56 1.41 13.39
C PRO A 86 -9.03 0.09 14.03
N SER A 87 -10.19 0.08 14.69
CA SER A 87 -10.83 -1.13 15.23
C SER A 87 -11.37 -2.08 14.14
N GLY A 88 -11.42 -1.63 12.88
CA GLY A 88 -12.10 -2.32 11.77
C GLY A 88 -13.61 -2.04 11.70
N GLU A 89 -14.16 -1.25 12.64
CA GLU A 89 -15.57 -0.87 12.62
C GLU A 89 -15.84 0.25 11.61
N CYS A 90 -17.03 0.21 11.01
CA CYS A 90 -17.49 1.26 10.10
C CYS A 90 -17.76 2.57 10.87
N MET A 91 -17.17 3.67 10.37
CA MET A 91 -17.49 5.03 10.77
C MET A 91 -18.57 5.58 9.85
N THR A 92 -19.78 5.77 10.39
CA THR A 92 -20.89 6.38 9.63
C THR A 92 -20.51 7.80 9.18
N PRO A 93 -20.54 8.10 7.87
CA PRO A 93 -20.16 9.41 7.38
C PRO A 93 -21.30 10.43 7.57
N ASP A 94 -20.92 11.69 7.79
CA ASP A 94 -21.82 12.84 7.82
C ASP A 94 -21.21 14.03 7.06
N ALA A 95 -21.93 15.15 7.00
CA ALA A 95 -21.44 16.35 6.30
C ALA A 95 -20.15 16.92 6.92
N THR A 96 -19.98 16.77 8.24
CA THR A 96 -18.80 17.23 8.96
C THR A 96 -17.60 16.36 8.62
N SER A 97 -17.76 15.03 8.64
CA SER A 97 -16.71 14.09 8.28
C SER A 97 -16.31 14.21 6.81
N CYS A 98 -17.27 14.43 5.90
CA CYS A 98 -16.98 14.69 4.48
C CYS A 98 -16.16 15.98 4.29
N THR A 99 -16.50 17.04 5.02
CA THR A 99 -15.75 18.31 4.98
C THR A 99 -14.34 18.14 5.54
N ALA A 100 -14.19 17.44 6.67
CA ALA A 100 -12.90 17.16 7.27
C ALA A 100 -12.03 16.28 6.35
N LEU A 101 -12.60 15.25 5.74
CA LEU A 101 -11.92 14.38 4.78
C LEU A 101 -11.48 15.15 3.53
N THR A 102 -12.34 16.03 2.99
CA THR A 102 -11.98 16.92 1.88
C THR A 102 -10.74 17.75 2.21
N SER A 103 -10.72 18.39 3.39
CA SER A 103 -9.57 19.17 3.87
C SER A 103 -8.31 18.32 4.05
N ALA A 104 -8.47 17.12 4.58
CA ALA A 104 -7.37 16.20 4.80
C ALA A 104 -6.74 15.72 3.47
N LEU A 105 -7.57 15.41 2.47
CA LEU A 105 -7.10 15.03 1.13
C LEU A 105 -6.32 16.18 0.46
N TYR A 106 -6.80 17.43 0.54
CA TYR A 106 -6.02 18.59 0.05
C TYR A 106 -4.67 18.74 0.76
N SER A 107 -4.60 18.39 2.05
CA SER A 107 -3.36 18.52 2.84
C SER A 107 -2.28 17.48 2.54
N THR A 108 -2.58 16.50 1.69
CA THR A 108 -1.60 15.48 1.26
C THR A 108 -0.57 16.01 0.26
N ILE A 109 -0.85 17.17 -0.35
CA ILE A 109 0.01 17.79 -1.37
C ILE A 109 0.30 19.25 -1.03
N SER A 110 1.27 19.85 -1.72
CA SER A 110 1.64 21.25 -1.49
C SER A 110 0.57 22.23 -1.99
N GLU A 111 0.45 23.40 -1.35
CA GLU A 111 -0.46 24.46 -1.83
C GLU A 111 -0.12 24.92 -3.25
N GLU A 112 1.16 24.85 -3.62
CA GLU A 112 1.65 25.15 -4.96
C GLU A 112 1.06 24.16 -5.98
N ASP A 113 1.10 22.86 -5.70
CA ASP A 113 0.54 21.84 -6.57
C ASP A 113 -0.98 21.96 -6.65
N VAL A 114 -1.68 22.25 -5.54
CA VAL A 114 -3.14 22.48 -5.56
C VAL A 114 -3.50 23.57 -6.57
N LEU A 115 -2.76 24.68 -6.57
CA LEU A 115 -3.02 25.81 -7.45
C LEU A 115 -2.62 25.53 -8.90
N HIS A 116 -1.38 25.07 -9.15
CA HIS A 116 -0.86 24.85 -10.50
C HIS A 116 -1.57 23.70 -11.20
N ARG A 117 -1.87 22.63 -10.47
CA ARG A 117 -2.60 21.47 -10.97
C ARG A 117 -4.11 21.67 -10.96
N GLN A 118 -4.61 22.82 -10.48
CA GLN A 118 -6.04 23.10 -10.35
C GLN A 118 -6.80 21.95 -9.66
N LEU A 119 -6.21 21.40 -8.60
CA LEU A 119 -6.77 20.24 -7.91
C LEU A 119 -8.14 20.60 -7.35
N LYS A 120 -9.11 19.72 -7.60
CA LYS A 120 -10.42 19.73 -6.97
C LYS A 120 -10.64 18.40 -6.26
N VAL A 121 -11.08 18.50 -5.02
CA VAL A 121 -11.49 17.38 -4.18
C VAL A 121 -12.94 17.60 -3.76
N GLU A 122 -13.77 16.61 -4.02
CA GLU A 122 -15.16 16.58 -3.59
C GLU A 122 -15.43 15.29 -2.83
N VAL A 123 -15.97 15.42 -1.62
CA VAL A 123 -16.39 14.29 -0.78
C VAL A 123 -17.82 14.53 -0.34
N LYS A 124 -18.67 13.51 -0.49
CA LYS A 124 -20.06 13.55 -0.04
C LYS A 124 -20.52 12.18 0.43
N VAL A 125 -21.53 12.17 1.30
CA VAL A 125 -22.24 10.93 1.64
C VAL A 125 -22.96 10.42 0.40
N SER A 126 -22.85 9.12 0.13
CA SER A 126 -23.52 8.49 -0.99
C SER A 126 -25.04 8.58 -0.82
N SER A 127 -25.74 9.01 -1.86
CA SER A 127 -27.20 9.03 -1.87
C SER A 127 -27.80 7.63 -2.03
N LYS A 128 -26.99 6.65 -2.43
CA LYS A 128 -27.43 5.25 -2.65
C LYS A 128 -27.26 4.41 -1.39
N ASP A 129 -26.21 4.68 -0.63
CA ASP A 129 -25.89 4.00 0.62
C ASP A 129 -25.34 5.00 1.64
N PRO A 130 -26.10 5.38 2.68
CA PRO A 130 -25.66 6.34 3.69
C PRO A 130 -24.44 5.91 4.51
N CYS A 131 -24.04 4.64 4.46
CA CYS A 131 -22.82 4.15 5.08
C CYS A 131 -21.57 4.43 4.23
N CYS A 132 -21.73 4.77 2.96
CA CYS A 132 -20.64 5.02 2.02
C CYS A 132 -20.43 6.53 1.78
N ILE A 133 -19.20 6.87 1.42
CA ILE A 133 -18.84 8.16 0.83
C ILE A 133 -18.54 7.99 -0.67
N GLU A 134 -18.78 9.07 -1.41
CA GLU A 134 -18.30 9.25 -2.78
C GLU A 134 -17.19 10.31 -2.75
N VAL A 135 -16.02 9.95 -3.28
CA VAL A 135 -14.85 10.82 -3.40
C VAL A 135 -14.57 11.04 -4.88
N ALA A 136 -14.46 12.29 -5.30
CA ALA A 136 -14.05 12.66 -6.66
C ALA A 136 -12.85 13.60 -6.58
N LEU A 137 -11.76 13.21 -7.24
CA LEU A 137 -10.56 14.01 -7.39
C LEU A 137 -10.43 14.41 -8.86
N ARG A 138 -10.06 15.66 -9.13
CA ARG A 138 -9.77 16.15 -10.48
C ARG A 138 -8.56 17.07 -10.47
N CYS A 139 -7.59 16.87 -11.37
CA CYS A 139 -6.48 17.79 -11.55
C CYS A 139 -6.09 17.91 -13.03
N LEU A 140 -5.38 18.97 -13.38
CA LEU A 140 -4.72 19.11 -14.67
C LEU A 140 -3.61 18.06 -14.80
N ALA A 141 -3.53 17.35 -15.91
CA ALA A 141 -2.48 16.36 -16.17
C ALA A 141 -1.13 17.04 -16.41
N THR A 142 -0.05 16.42 -15.95
CA THR A 142 1.32 16.78 -16.36
C THR A 142 2.11 15.51 -16.66
N GLU A 143 3.30 15.68 -17.23
CA GLU A 143 4.22 14.57 -17.47
C GLU A 143 4.45 13.74 -16.20
N GLY A 144 4.34 12.42 -16.32
CA GLY A 144 4.47 11.47 -15.21
C GLY A 144 3.15 10.94 -14.63
N ASP A 145 2.01 11.61 -14.83
CA ASP A 145 0.71 11.18 -14.30
C ASP A 145 -0.04 10.19 -15.22
N GLY A 146 0.69 9.39 -15.98
CA GLY A 146 0.11 8.62 -17.10
C GLY A 146 0.10 9.41 -18.42
N PHE A 147 0.57 10.66 -18.37
CA PHE A 147 0.78 11.53 -19.50
C PHE A 147 2.28 11.62 -19.82
N GLY A 148 2.67 11.53 -21.09
CA GLY A 148 4.08 11.50 -21.49
C GLY A 148 4.81 10.19 -21.11
N LEU A 149 6.12 10.28 -20.87
CA LEU A 149 6.92 9.14 -20.39
C LEU A 149 6.70 8.95 -18.88
N HIS A 150 6.30 7.75 -18.46
CA HIS A 150 5.95 7.48 -17.06
C HIS A 150 6.80 6.33 -16.46
N GLU A 151 8.01 6.66 -16.00
CA GLU A 151 8.97 5.64 -15.56
C GLU A 151 8.58 5.01 -14.20
N ALA A 152 7.96 5.78 -13.30
CA ALA A 152 7.71 5.36 -11.92
C ALA A 152 6.57 4.33 -11.73
N ASN A 153 5.60 4.27 -12.65
CA ASN A 153 4.43 3.37 -12.54
C ASN A 153 3.70 3.49 -11.18
N ASP A 154 3.54 4.72 -10.71
CA ASP A 154 3.08 5.04 -9.36
C ASP A 154 1.69 5.68 -9.34
N GLY A 155 1.11 5.93 -10.51
CA GLY A 155 -0.25 6.46 -10.67
C GLY A 155 -0.35 7.97 -10.49
N GLY A 156 0.79 8.64 -10.31
CA GLY A 156 0.87 10.10 -10.22
C GLY A 156 0.15 10.70 -9.01
N LEU A 157 -0.21 11.98 -9.13
CA LEU A 157 -0.75 12.80 -8.07
C LEU A 157 -2.04 12.23 -7.46
N LEU A 158 -3.02 11.87 -8.30
CA LEU A 158 -4.33 11.41 -7.82
C LEU A 158 -4.22 10.07 -7.08
N ALA A 159 -3.36 9.17 -7.55
CA ALA A 159 -3.09 7.91 -6.85
C ALA A 159 -2.40 8.16 -5.50
N ALA A 160 -1.44 9.09 -5.42
CA ALA A 160 -0.78 9.43 -4.16
C ALA A 160 -1.77 9.98 -3.11
N ILE A 161 -2.62 10.93 -3.49
CA ILE A 161 -3.67 11.50 -2.61
C ILE A 161 -4.59 10.40 -2.11
N MET A 162 -5.08 9.56 -3.02
CA MET A 162 -6.03 8.50 -2.68
C MET A 162 -5.40 7.41 -1.81
N ALA A 163 -4.13 7.05 -2.06
CA ALA A 163 -3.39 6.07 -1.28
C ALA A 163 -3.27 6.49 0.20
N ALA A 164 -3.03 7.77 0.49
CA ALA A 164 -2.96 8.27 1.87
C ALA A 164 -4.27 8.01 2.64
N GLY A 165 -5.42 8.19 1.97
CA GLY A 165 -6.71 7.86 2.57
C GLY A 165 -6.97 6.36 2.71
N PHE A 166 -6.52 5.53 1.77
CA PHE A 166 -6.66 4.06 1.87
C PHE A 166 -5.85 3.50 3.04
N LYS A 167 -4.65 4.05 3.25
CA LYS A 167 -3.74 3.62 4.31
C LYS A 167 -4.10 4.21 5.69
N GLY A 168 -5.04 5.15 5.74
CA GLY A 168 -5.41 5.85 6.98
C GLY A 168 -4.34 6.82 7.48
N GLU A 169 -3.53 7.36 6.57
CA GLU A 169 -2.36 8.22 6.84
C GLU A 169 -2.67 9.71 6.62
N LEU A 170 -3.94 10.10 6.76
CA LEU A 170 -4.38 11.48 6.55
C LEU A 170 -4.14 12.35 7.80
N ASN A 171 -3.06 13.15 7.76
CA ASN A 171 -2.59 13.99 8.88
C ASN A 171 -3.64 14.92 9.53
N ARG A 172 -4.63 15.39 8.77
CA ARG A 172 -5.67 16.32 9.25
C ARG A 172 -7.05 15.68 9.40
N PHE A 173 -7.09 14.35 9.42
CA PHE A 173 -8.29 13.59 9.71
C PHE A 173 -8.16 12.84 11.03
N GLN A 174 -9.05 11.89 11.30
CA GLN A 174 -8.93 11.01 12.45
C GLN A 174 -7.79 9.99 12.22
N PRO A 175 -6.83 9.87 13.15
CA PRO A 175 -5.69 8.97 12.99
C PRO A 175 -6.10 7.52 12.73
N GLY A 176 -5.52 6.90 11.70
CA GLY A 176 -5.75 5.50 11.34
C GLY A 176 -7.13 5.20 10.75
N VAL A 177 -7.98 6.21 10.52
CA VAL A 177 -9.23 5.99 9.79
C VAL A 177 -8.92 5.82 8.31
N SER A 178 -9.21 4.64 7.78
CA SER A 178 -8.93 4.24 6.40
C SER A 178 -10.19 4.28 5.53
N MET A 179 -9.99 4.25 4.20
CA MET A 179 -11.07 4.14 3.22
C MET A 179 -11.06 2.73 2.62
N GLU A 180 -12.09 1.93 2.91
CA GLU A 180 -12.31 0.64 2.28
C GLU A 180 -13.14 0.81 1.00
N ILE A 181 -12.54 0.47 -0.14
CA ILE A 181 -13.07 0.82 -1.45
C ILE A 181 -13.96 -0.27 -2.01
N SER A 182 -15.18 0.11 -2.37
CA SER A 182 -16.11 -0.77 -3.08
C SER A 182 -16.09 -0.54 -4.59
N ARG A 183 -15.76 0.69 -5.03
CA ARG A 183 -15.68 1.05 -6.45
C ARG A 183 -14.60 2.09 -6.68
N LEU A 184 -13.88 1.95 -7.78
CA LEU A 184 -12.83 2.87 -8.19
C LEU A 184 -12.80 2.96 -9.72
N ASP A 185 -12.85 4.18 -10.25
CA ASP A 185 -12.80 4.46 -11.68
C ASP A 185 -11.92 5.68 -11.93
N ALA A 186 -11.15 5.68 -13.03
CA ALA A 186 -10.32 6.82 -13.42
C ALA A 186 -10.36 7.07 -14.92
N TRP A 187 -10.34 8.34 -15.31
CA TRP A 187 -10.40 8.75 -16.71
C TRP A 187 -9.69 10.08 -16.95
N TYR A 188 -9.38 10.29 -18.23
CA TYR A 188 -9.00 11.58 -18.77
C TYR A 188 -10.27 12.35 -19.15
N SER A 189 -10.29 13.65 -18.86
CA SER A 189 -11.38 14.55 -19.24
C SER A 189 -10.88 15.84 -19.86
N ASP A 190 -11.71 16.44 -20.71
CA ASP A 190 -11.45 17.76 -21.27
C ASP A 190 -11.69 18.88 -20.23
N CYS A 191 -11.48 20.13 -20.66
CA CYS A 191 -11.72 21.29 -19.82
C CYS A 191 -13.20 21.46 -19.39
N HIS A 192 -14.14 20.84 -20.12
CA HIS A 192 -15.57 20.84 -19.85
C HIS A 192 -16.03 19.67 -18.97
N GLY A 193 -15.13 18.73 -18.64
CA GLY A 193 -15.43 17.54 -17.85
C GLY A 193 -16.05 16.39 -18.65
N SER A 194 -15.94 16.42 -19.98
CA SER A 194 -16.35 15.30 -20.83
C SER A 194 -15.32 14.18 -20.75
N VAL A 195 -15.79 12.95 -20.54
CA VAL A 195 -14.93 11.76 -20.44
C VAL A 195 -14.39 11.40 -21.83
N GLU A 196 -13.06 11.32 -21.95
CA GLU A 196 -12.41 10.99 -23.21
C GLU A 196 -11.94 9.54 -23.26
N SER A 197 -11.15 9.11 -22.26
CA SER A 197 -10.60 7.76 -22.21
C SER A 197 -10.27 7.31 -20.78
N THR A 198 -10.10 6.02 -20.56
CA THR A 198 -9.77 5.45 -19.23
C THR A 198 -8.32 5.76 -18.86
N ALA A 199 -8.10 6.21 -17.62
CA ALA A 199 -6.78 6.47 -17.06
C ALA A 199 -6.29 5.28 -16.24
N ALA A 200 -6.06 4.14 -16.90
CA ALA A 200 -5.69 2.89 -16.24
C ALA A 200 -4.37 2.99 -15.42
N TYR A 201 -3.45 3.85 -15.85
CA TYR A 201 -2.21 4.19 -15.14
C TYR A 201 -2.47 4.56 -13.67
N ILE A 202 -3.45 5.43 -13.41
CA ILE A 202 -3.79 5.91 -12.05
C ILE A 202 -4.21 4.73 -11.16
N ILE A 203 -5.10 3.88 -11.68
CA ILE A 203 -5.62 2.72 -10.94
C ILE A 203 -4.50 1.72 -10.62
N ARG A 204 -3.66 1.39 -11.61
CA ARG A 204 -2.53 0.46 -11.42
C ARG A 204 -1.52 0.99 -10.43
N GLY A 205 -1.16 2.26 -10.55
CA GLY A 205 -0.25 2.92 -9.64
C GLY A 205 -0.78 3.01 -8.22
N LEU A 206 -2.07 3.32 -8.04
CA LEU A 206 -2.73 3.29 -6.74
C LEU A 206 -2.66 1.89 -6.11
N CYS A 207 -2.99 0.85 -6.87
CA CYS A 207 -2.84 -0.53 -6.41
C CYS A 207 -1.39 -0.83 -6.01
N ARG A 208 -0.40 -0.43 -6.81
CA ARG A 208 1.03 -0.61 -6.48
C ARG A 208 1.41 0.10 -5.18
N ARG A 209 1.02 1.38 -5.01
CA ARG A 209 1.25 2.18 -3.82
C ARG A 209 0.62 1.57 -2.57
N CYS A 210 -0.55 0.95 -2.67
CA CYS A 210 -1.25 0.37 -1.52
C CYS A 210 -0.84 -1.07 -1.23
N CYS A 211 -0.42 -1.85 -2.22
CA CYS A 211 -0.23 -3.28 -2.06
C CYS A 211 1.24 -3.71 -1.97
N LEU A 212 2.16 -3.09 -2.73
CA LEU A 212 3.55 -3.53 -2.76
C LEU A 212 4.31 -3.19 -1.46
N PRO A 213 4.22 -1.96 -0.91
CA PRO A 213 4.83 -1.65 0.38
C PRO A 213 4.30 -2.56 1.50
N GLU A 214 2.99 -2.76 1.56
CA GLU A 214 2.34 -3.68 2.52
C GLU A 214 2.87 -5.11 2.37
N THR A 215 2.99 -5.60 1.13
CA THR A 215 3.55 -6.93 0.87
C THR A 215 4.97 -7.07 1.41
N ILE A 216 5.80 -6.04 1.25
CA ILE A 216 7.18 -6.03 1.73
C ILE A 216 7.22 -6.00 3.26
N LEU A 217 6.50 -5.07 3.89
CA LEU A 217 6.45 -4.93 5.36
C LEU A 217 6.01 -6.24 6.03
N ARG A 218 4.94 -6.84 5.52
CA ARG A 218 4.42 -8.13 5.98
C ARG A 218 5.39 -9.28 5.77
N SER A 219 6.15 -9.25 4.68
CA SER A 219 7.19 -10.25 4.42
C SER A 219 8.39 -10.07 5.35
N MET A 220 8.74 -8.85 5.73
CA MET A 220 9.75 -8.64 6.77
C MET A 220 9.28 -9.21 8.11
N GLN A 221 8.04 -8.92 8.50
CA GLN A 221 7.46 -9.45 9.73
C GLN A 221 7.45 -11.00 9.76
N ALA A 222 7.03 -11.63 8.66
CA ALA A 222 7.05 -13.09 8.54
C ALA A 222 8.47 -13.67 8.57
N SER A 223 9.46 -12.96 7.99
CA SER A 223 10.86 -13.39 8.03
C SER A 223 11.44 -13.31 9.44
N ILE A 224 11.10 -12.27 10.20
CA ILE A 224 11.50 -12.11 11.61
C ILE A 224 10.89 -13.25 12.45
N SER A 225 9.59 -13.51 12.30
CA SER A 225 8.91 -14.62 12.99
C SER A 225 9.54 -15.99 12.69
N LEU A 226 9.91 -16.26 11.44
CA LEU A 226 10.60 -17.51 11.08
C LEU A 226 12.02 -17.62 11.68
N SER A 227 12.70 -16.50 11.92
CA SER A 227 14.03 -16.52 12.52
C SER A 227 14.02 -17.03 13.96
N GLU A 228 12.92 -16.81 14.70
CA GLU A 228 12.71 -17.39 16.04
C GLU A 228 12.61 -18.93 15.99
N ALA A 229 12.19 -19.48 14.84
CA ALA A 229 12.17 -20.92 14.57
C ALA A 229 13.50 -21.45 13.98
N GLY A 230 14.52 -20.60 13.88
CA GLY A 230 15.85 -20.94 13.38
C GLY A 230 16.02 -20.82 11.86
N ASP A 231 15.09 -20.19 11.14
CA ASP A 231 15.26 -19.90 9.72
C ASP A 231 16.29 -18.79 9.47
N SER A 232 16.87 -18.78 8.27
CA SER A 232 17.80 -17.73 7.84
C SER A 232 17.07 -16.41 7.58
N LEU A 233 17.74 -15.30 7.86
CA LEU A 233 17.25 -13.95 7.56
C LEU A 233 17.67 -13.44 6.17
N ASP A 234 18.10 -14.34 5.27
CA ASP A 234 18.47 -14.02 3.87
C ASP A 234 17.31 -13.37 3.11
N ARG A 235 16.07 -13.73 3.47
CA ARG A 235 14.86 -13.11 2.89
C ARG A 235 14.71 -11.65 3.30
N CYS A 236 15.09 -11.25 4.51
CA CYS A 236 15.11 -9.83 4.89
C CYS A 236 16.09 -9.05 4.00
N ASP A 237 17.29 -9.59 3.74
CA ASP A 237 18.29 -8.90 2.92
C ASP A 237 17.80 -8.65 1.49
N LYS A 238 17.15 -9.64 0.89
CA LYS A 238 16.55 -9.49 -0.43
C LYS A 238 15.47 -8.40 -0.47
N LEU A 239 14.63 -8.31 0.57
CA LEU A 239 13.61 -7.26 0.66
C LEU A 239 14.25 -5.88 0.82
N ILE A 240 15.33 -5.79 1.61
CA ILE A 240 16.10 -4.56 1.80
C ILE A 240 16.75 -4.11 0.50
N GLU A 241 17.42 -5.02 -0.21
CA GLU A 241 18.01 -4.75 -1.52
C GLU A 241 16.94 -4.32 -2.53
N LEU A 242 15.79 -5.00 -2.55
CA LEU A 242 14.67 -4.66 -3.43
C LEU A 242 14.17 -3.22 -3.19
N VAL A 243 14.03 -2.79 -1.94
CA VAL A 243 13.59 -1.42 -1.61
C VAL A 243 14.68 -0.40 -1.89
N ALA A 244 15.94 -0.72 -1.61
CA ALA A 244 17.07 0.20 -1.76
C ALA A 244 17.53 0.37 -3.23
N SER A 245 17.25 -0.61 -4.09
CA SER A 245 17.62 -0.58 -5.50
C SER A 245 16.91 0.56 -6.25
N SER A 246 17.68 1.41 -6.93
CA SER A 246 17.13 2.43 -7.82
C SER A 246 16.35 1.82 -8.99
N ASP A 247 16.75 0.63 -9.42
CA ASP A 247 16.21 -0.01 -10.62
C ASP A 247 14.82 -0.61 -10.37
N SER A 248 14.50 -0.95 -9.11
CA SER A 248 13.19 -1.48 -8.75
C SER A 248 12.10 -0.39 -8.73
N GLY A 249 12.49 0.87 -8.46
CA GLY A 249 11.58 1.98 -8.21
C GLY A 249 10.67 1.80 -6.98
N MET A 250 10.92 0.78 -6.15
CA MET A 250 10.00 0.36 -5.08
C MET A 250 9.89 1.39 -3.96
N MET A 251 11.00 2.06 -3.63
CA MET A 251 11.06 3.10 -2.60
C MET A 251 10.03 4.22 -2.83
N HIS A 252 9.76 4.61 -4.08
CA HIS A 252 8.82 5.68 -4.43
C HIS A 252 7.35 5.34 -4.15
N LEU A 253 7.04 4.07 -3.91
CA LEU A 253 5.68 3.60 -3.61
C LEU A 253 5.33 3.71 -2.13
N PHE A 254 6.34 3.74 -1.26
CA PHE A 254 6.13 3.81 0.18
C PHE A 254 5.65 5.21 0.60
N SER A 255 4.76 5.24 1.60
CA SER A 255 4.52 6.47 2.34
C SER A 255 5.69 6.74 3.31
N GLN A 256 5.77 7.96 3.84
CA GLN A 256 6.74 8.27 4.88
C GLN A 256 6.57 7.38 6.12
N GLN A 257 5.33 7.11 6.51
CA GLN A 257 5.02 6.26 7.66
C GLN A 257 5.45 4.81 7.41
N GLN A 258 5.15 4.25 6.24
CA GLN A 258 5.59 2.90 5.87
C GLN A 258 7.12 2.80 5.77
N LEU A 259 7.83 3.86 5.32
CA LEU A 259 9.30 3.86 5.35
C LEU A 259 9.84 3.83 6.78
N GLN A 260 9.20 4.52 7.72
CA GLN A 260 9.60 4.47 9.13
C GLN A 260 9.40 3.06 9.71
N GLU A 261 8.28 2.43 9.40
CA GLU A 261 8.00 1.05 9.79
C GLU A 261 9.01 0.06 9.17
N PHE A 262 9.31 0.24 7.88
CA PHE A 262 10.31 -0.55 7.17
C PHE A 262 11.69 -0.49 7.86
N LEU A 263 12.14 0.71 8.25
CA LEU A 263 13.41 0.88 8.97
C LEU A 263 13.41 0.23 10.36
N ILE A 264 12.24 0.14 11.01
CA ILE A 264 12.10 -0.59 12.28
C ILE A 264 12.29 -2.08 12.03
N PHE A 265 11.64 -2.65 11.02
CA PHE A 265 11.82 -4.07 10.67
C PHE A 265 13.24 -4.39 10.20
N GLU A 266 13.88 -3.49 9.45
CA GLU A 266 15.28 -3.66 9.06
C GLU A 266 16.19 -3.77 10.29
N ARG A 267 15.98 -2.88 11.27
CA ARG A 267 16.69 -2.91 12.54
C ARG A 267 16.43 -4.21 13.30
N GLU A 268 15.20 -4.71 13.32
CA GLU A 268 14.84 -5.97 13.97
C GLU A 268 15.51 -7.17 13.29
N CYS A 269 15.47 -7.28 11.95
CA CYS A 269 16.20 -8.34 11.24
C CYS A 269 17.69 -8.31 11.59
N PHE A 270 18.30 -7.12 11.72
CA PHE A 270 19.71 -7.00 12.10
C PHE A 270 20.00 -7.50 13.53
N ILE A 271 19.11 -7.19 14.48
CA ILE A 271 19.24 -7.67 15.87
C ILE A 271 19.14 -9.20 15.91
N CYS A 272 18.13 -9.78 15.27
CA CYS A 272 17.95 -11.24 15.24
C CYS A 272 19.16 -11.96 14.63
N LYS A 273 19.78 -11.39 13.58
CA LYS A 273 21.04 -11.92 13.03
C LYS A 273 22.17 -11.95 14.04
N MET A 274 22.35 -10.86 14.80
CA MET A 274 23.38 -10.80 15.83
C MET A 274 23.14 -11.83 16.94
N GLU A 275 21.90 -12.02 17.36
CA GLU A 275 21.52 -13.00 18.38
C GLU A 275 21.80 -14.44 17.90
N LEU A 276 21.41 -14.77 16.67
CA LEU A 276 21.72 -16.07 16.06
C LEU A 276 23.24 -16.32 15.94
N GLU A 277 24.02 -15.30 15.59
CA GLU A 277 25.49 -15.40 15.55
C GLU A 277 26.10 -15.63 16.94
N GLU A 278 25.55 -15.00 17.99
CA GLU A 278 26.02 -15.20 19.36
C GLU A 278 25.69 -16.61 19.89
N GLU A 279 24.51 -17.14 19.62
CA GLU A 279 24.11 -18.50 19.99
C GLU A 279 24.94 -19.57 19.27
N GLN A 280 25.40 -19.28 18.05
CA GLN A 280 26.23 -20.18 17.25
C GLN A 280 27.72 -20.11 17.60
N ARG A 281 28.17 -19.14 18.42
CA ARG A 281 29.56 -19.11 18.90
C ARG A 281 29.81 -20.31 19.81
N PRO A 282 30.86 -21.11 19.57
CA PRO A 282 31.21 -22.20 20.48
C PRO A 282 31.48 -21.61 21.86
N ALA A 283 30.89 -22.20 22.90
CA ALA A 283 31.25 -21.88 24.26
C ALA A 283 32.73 -22.21 24.44
N ASP A 284 33.57 -21.18 24.50
CA ASP A 284 34.98 -21.34 24.89
C ASP A 284 35.00 -22.01 26.27
N GLY A 285 35.49 -23.26 26.30
CA GLY A 285 35.64 -24.07 27.50
C GLY A 285 36.87 -23.72 28.31
#